data_AF-A0A9D5US81-F1
#
_entry.id   AF-A0A9D5US81-F1
#
_cell.length_a   1.000
_cell.length_b   1.000
_cell.length_c   1.000
_cell.angle_alpha   90.00
_cell.angle_beta   90.00
_cell.angle_gamma   90.00
#
_symmetry.space_group_name_H-M   'P 1'
#
loop_
_entity.id
_entity.type
_entity.pdbx_description
1 polymer ?
#
loop_
_entity_poly.entity_id
_entity_poly.type
_entity_poly.pdbx_seq_one_letter_code
_entity_poly.pdbx_strand_id
1 'polypeptide(L)'
;MSTVQFNPFARRLSLATGSGSSAPSLSATQVSTIADERINAMTILPATALANLTTSQVAGLTSTAINTLADARINAMTILPATAVANLTTSQVAGLTSTNILALTASSDQTITGKKTLTNKVTLQNMAEKVTISSTAATDTVHFDFLTQQILYSTSSAIGNFTLNVRGDATTSLDSLLENNQQAIVVFDVTNGASAKYLTALTIDSNAITPKWQGGSAPTAGNASSVDTYVFRIIKTATATFTVMASITKFA
;
A
#
# COMPACT_ATOMS: atom_id res chain seq x y z
N MET A 1 14.69 -9.39 64.24
CA MET A 1 14.89 -8.97 62.84
C MET A 1 14.04 -9.89 61.97
N SER A 2 12.90 -9.41 61.48
CA SER A 2 12.04 -10.18 60.58
C SER A 2 12.40 -9.81 59.15
N THR A 3 12.91 -10.77 58.37
CA THR A 3 13.20 -10.60 56.96
C THR A 3 11.90 -10.75 56.17
N VAL A 4 11.46 -9.68 55.53
CA VAL A 4 10.31 -9.70 54.62
C VAL A 4 10.74 -10.43 53.34
N GLN A 5 10.23 -11.64 53.12
CA GLN A 5 10.43 -12.36 51.86
C GLN A 5 9.30 -11.99 50.90
N PHE A 6 9.61 -11.31 49.79
CA PHE A 6 8.62 -10.90 48.79
C PHE A 6 8.47 -11.97 47.70
N ASN A 7 7.22 -12.38 47.42
CA ASN A 7 6.86 -13.26 46.30
C ASN A 7 6.38 -12.39 45.14
N PRO A 8 7.05 -12.39 43.97
CA PRO A 8 6.74 -11.51 42.84
C PRO A 8 5.36 -11.75 42.20
N PHE A 9 4.62 -12.79 42.60
CA PHE A 9 3.27 -13.07 42.09
C PHE A 9 2.13 -12.83 43.10
N ALA A 10 2.39 -12.34 44.31
CA ALA A 10 1.34 -12.09 45.31
C ALA A 10 0.64 -10.73 45.11
N ARG A 11 -0.70 -10.74 45.00
CA ARG A 11 -1.52 -9.53 44.75
C ARG A 11 -1.66 -8.59 45.97
N ARG A 12 -1.21 -8.96 47.17
CA ARG A 12 -1.20 -8.06 48.34
C ARG A 12 0.04 -8.31 49.22
N LEU A 13 0.67 -7.20 49.61
CA LEU A 13 1.68 -7.14 50.67
C LEU A 13 0.99 -7.44 52.01
N SER A 14 1.36 -8.54 52.69
CA SER A 14 0.86 -8.83 54.04
C SER A 14 1.76 -8.14 55.07
N LEU A 15 1.24 -7.08 55.71
CA LEU A 15 1.88 -6.48 56.88
C LEU A 15 1.35 -7.20 58.12
N ALA A 16 2.23 -7.86 58.88
CA ALA A 16 1.84 -8.43 60.17
C ALA A 16 1.54 -7.28 61.16
N THR A 17 0.27 -7.00 61.43
CA THR A 17 -0.14 -6.05 62.46
C THR A 17 -0.18 -6.78 63.80
N GLY A 18 0.74 -6.45 64.72
CA GLY A 18 0.59 -6.82 66.13
C GLY A 18 -0.71 -6.22 66.70
N SER A 19 -1.34 -6.89 67.65
CA SER A 19 -2.63 -6.50 68.23
C SER A 19 -2.52 -5.18 69.01
N GLY A 20 -2.69 -4.05 68.32
CA GLY A 20 -2.79 -2.72 68.91
C GLY A 20 -1.92 -1.68 68.19
N SER A 21 -2.56 -0.59 67.74
CA SER A 21 -2.03 0.66 67.18
C SER A 21 -1.50 0.63 65.72
N SER A 22 -2.17 1.44 64.89
CA SER A 22 -1.81 2.01 63.58
C SER A 22 -0.96 1.17 62.61
N ALA A 23 -1.49 0.88 61.43
CA ALA A 23 -0.66 0.46 60.29
C ALA A 23 0.54 1.43 60.18
N PRO A 24 1.81 0.96 60.21
CA PRO A 24 2.95 1.85 60.09
C PRO A 24 2.78 2.72 58.84
N SER A 25 2.88 4.05 59.00
CA SER A 25 2.94 4.95 57.85
C SER A 25 4.13 4.53 56.99
N LEU A 26 3.89 4.27 55.71
CA LEU A 26 4.98 4.04 54.76
C LEU A 26 5.87 5.29 54.76
N SER A 27 7.17 5.13 54.97
CA SER A 27 8.11 6.25 54.85
C SER A 27 8.19 6.72 53.40
N ALA A 28 8.58 7.98 53.18
CA ALA A 28 8.76 8.54 51.83
C ALA A 28 9.73 7.69 50.99
N THR A 29 10.78 7.14 51.61
CA THR A 29 11.73 6.23 50.96
C THR A 29 11.06 4.93 50.53
N GLN A 30 10.26 4.30 51.40
CA GLN A 30 9.53 3.07 51.06
C GLN A 30 8.50 3.32 49.94
N VAL A 31 7.84 4.49 49.92
CA VAL A 31 6.94 4.87 48.83
C VAL A 31 7.69 5.07 47.51
N SER A 32 8.87 5.71 47.55
CA SER A 32 9.74 5.87 46.37
C SER A 32 10.21 4.53 45.83
N THR A 33 10.68 3.62 46.68
CA THR A 33 11.12 2.28 46.26
C THR A 33 9.97 1.47 45.65
N ILE A 34 8.75 1.53 46.22
CA ILE A 34 7.57 0.88 45.64
C ILE A 34 7.21 1.50 44.28
N ALA A 35 7.38 2.81 44.09
CA ALA A 35 7.14 3.47 42.82
C ALA A 35 8.17 3.05 41.76
N ASP A 36 9.46 3.07 42.11
CA ASP A 36 10.57 2.71 41.22
C ASP A 36 10.52 1.22 40.83
N GLU A 37 10.17 0.33 41.77
CA GLU A 37 10.01 -1.10 41.48
C GLU A 37 8.77 -1.42 40.63
N ARG A 38 7.66 -0.70 40.81
CA ARG A 38 6.46 -0.84 39.95
C ARG A 38 6.73 -0.32 38.53
N ILE A 39 7.50 0.75 38.40
CA ILE A 39 7.93 1.29 37.11
C ILE A 39 8.90 0.30 36.44
N ASN A 40 9.89 -0.22 37.17
CA ASN A 40 10.79 -1.26 36.65
C ASN A 40 10.04 -2.53 36.26
N ALA A 41 9.01 -2.96 37.00
CA ALA A 41 8.19 -4.12 36.62
C ALA A 41 7.50 -3.96 35.25
N MET A 42 7.19 -2.73 34.83
CA MET A 42 6.65 -2.46 33.48
C MET A 42 7.71 -2.55 32.38
N THR A 43 8.99 -2.35 32.72
CA THR A 43 10.13 -2.48 31.76
C THR A 43 10.48 -3.93 31.44
N ILE A 44 10.15 -4.89 32.32
CA ILE A 44 10.46 -6.32 32.17
C ILE A 44 9.32 -7.15 31.56
N LEU A 45 8.16 -6.56 31.27
CA LEU A 45 7.07 -7.28 30.61
C LEU A 45 7.53 -7.78 29.22
N PRO A 46 7.30 -9.03 28.82
CA PRO A 46 7.59 -9.51 27.47
C PRO A 46 6.81 -8.72 26.39
N ALA A 47 7.32 -8.62 25.15
CA ALA A 47 6.64 -7.89 24.07
C ALA A 47 5.19 -8.37 23.80
N THR A 48 4.92 -9.65 24.04
CA THR A 48 3.58 -10.25 23.94
C THR A 48 2.60 -9.79 25.02
N ALA A 49 3.09 -9.25 26.14
CA ALA A 49 2.24 -8.74 27.22
C ALA A 49 1.59 -7.39 26.86
N LEU A 50 2.13 -6.65 25.88
CA LEU A 50 1.56 -5.38 25.41
C LEU A 50 0.38 -5.57 24.49
N ALA A 51 0.37 -6.67 23.73
CA ALA A 51 -0.81 -7.08 22.96
C ALA A 51 -2.00 -7.41 23.86
N ASN A 52 -1.77 -7.66 25.15
CA ASN A 52 -2.81 -8.00 26.13
C ASN A 52 -3.26 -6.80 26.99
N LEU A 53 -2.77 -5.58 26.71
CA LEU A 53 -3.29 -4.38 27.38
C LEU A 53 -4.71 -4.08 26.90
N THR A 54 -5.62 -3.97 27.84
CA THR A 54 -6.98 -3.48 27.57
C THR A 54 -6.97 -2.00 27.22
N THR A 55 -8.01 -1.54 26.53
CA THR A 55 -8.18 -0.12 26.13
C THR A 55 -8.10 0.84 27.32
N SER A 56 -8.64 0.46 28.47
CA SER A 56 -8.55 1.24 29.71
C SER A 56 -7.14 1.30 30.28
N GLN A 57 -6.32 0.25 30.11
CA GLN A 57 -4.93 0.25 30.56
C GLN A 57 -4.06 1.12 29.66
N VAL A 58 -4.33 1.14 28.34
CA VAL A 58 -3.65 2.04 27.39
C VAL A 58 -4.03 3.51 27.66
N ALA A 59 -5.29 3.80 27.96
CA ALA A 59 -5.74 5.14 28.33
C ALA A 59 -5.14 5.66 29.66
N GLY A 60 -4.72 4.75 30.54
CA GLY A 60 -4.09 5.07 31.83
C GLY A 60 -2.58 5.32 31.76
N LEU A 61 -1.93 5.14 30.60
CA LEU A 61 -0.49 5.38 30.46
C LEU A 61 -0.17 6.87 30.41
N THR A 62 0.75 7.31 31.26
CA THR A 62 1.25 8.70 31.25
C THR A 62 2.22 8.92 30.08
N SER A 63 2.41 10.18 29.66
CA SER A 63 3.38 10.54 28.61
C SER A 63 4.81 10.10 28.95
N THR A 64 5.20 10.17 30.21
CA THR A 64 6.50 9.65 30.68
C THR A 64 6.61 8.13 30.50
N ALA A 65 5.58 7.37 30.88
CA ALA A 65 5.57 5.92 30.70
C ALA A 65 5.60 5.53 29.22
N ILE A 66 4.93 6.30 28.35
CA ILE A 66 4.96 6.11 26.89
C ILE A 66 6.36 6.32 26.34
N ASN A 67 7.06 7.37 26.78
CA ASN A 67 8.42 7.66 26.33
C ASN A 67 9.43 6.60 26.79
N THR A 68 9.28 6.03 27.99
CA THR A 68 10.15 4.95 28.49
C THR A 68 9.86 3.61 27.81
N LEU A 69 8.60 3.33 27.45
CA LEU A 69 8.23 2.12 26.73
C LEU A 69 8.72 2.16 25.27
N ALA A 70 8.79 3.34 24.64
CA ALA A 70 9.14 3.49 23.23
C ALA A 70 10.47 2.82 22.85
N ASP A 71 11.56 3.04 23.60
CA ASP A 71 12.89 2.55 23.22
C ASP A 71 13.02 1.00 23.24
N ALA A 72 12.28 0.32 24.11
CA ALA A 72 12.31 -1.14 24.24
C ALA A 72 11.19 -1.86 23.44
N ARG A 73 10.20 -1.12 22.93
CA ARG A 73 8.96 -1.68 22.34
C ARG A 73 8.74 -1.34 20.87
N ILE A 74 9.41 -0.32 20.33
CA ILE A 74 9.24 0.11 18.93
C ILE A 74 9.54 -1.02 17.92
N ASN A 75 10.49 -1.92 18.22
CA ASN A 75 10.75 -3.09 17.35
C ASN A 75 9.65 -4.17 17.36
N ALA A 76 8.66 -4.07 18.25
CA ALA A 76 7.50 -4.97 18.32
C ALA A 76 6.18 -4.33 17.82
N MET A 77 6.23 -3.07 17.35
CA MET A 77 5.05 -2.26 17.00
C MET A 77 4.55 -2.41 15.55
N THR A 78 4.99 -3.43 14.80
CA THR A 78 4.38 -3.78 13.50
C THR A 78 2.95 -4.34 13.62
N ILE A 79 2.39 -4.41 14.84
CA ILE A 79 1.16 -5.17 15.14
C ILE A 79 0.03 -4.29 15.74
N LEU A 80 0.22 -2.97 15.92
CA LEU A 80 -0.90 -2.14 16.43
C LEU A 80 -1.97 -1.98 15.34
N PRO A 81 -3.21 -2.50 15.54
CA PRO A 81 -4.30 -2.24 14.60
C PRO A 81 -4.61 -0.74 14.60
N ALA A 82 -5.09 -0.21 13.48
CA ALA A 82 -5.44 1.21 13.31
C ALA A 82 -6.39 1.75 14.41
N THR A 83 -7.14 0.86 15.08
CA THR A 83 -8.01 1.17 16.22
C THR A 83 -7.27 1.58 17.50
N ALA A 84 -5.98 1.24 17.65
CA ALA A 84 -5.19 1.65 18.81
C ALA A 84 -4.77 3.12 18.75
N VAL A 85 -4.56 3.67 17.54
CA VAL A 85 -4.23 5.09 17.33
C VAL A 85 -5.42 5.98 17.68
N ALA A 86 -6.65 5.52 17.42
CA ALA A 86 -7.88 6.25 17.72
C ALA A 86 -8.17 6.41 19.24
N ASN A 87 -7.51 5.63 20.09
CA ASN A 87 -7.71 5.64 21.55
C ASN A 87 -6.67 6.48 22.31
N LEU A 88 -5.76 7.16 21.60
CA LEU A 88 -4.80 8.07 22.22
C LEU A 88 -5.51 9.36 22.67
N THR A 89 -5.22 9.78 23.90
CA THR A 89 -5.67 11.08 24.42
C THR A 89 -4.82 12.22 23.84
N THR A 90 -5.35 13.45 23.87
CA THR A 90 -4.64 14.64 23.38
C THR A 90 -3.28 14.87 24.05
N SER A 91 -3.16 14.55 25.34
CA SER A 91 -1.90 14.62 26.08
C SER A 91 -0.87 13.57 25.62
N GLN A 92 -1.34 12.38 25.21
CA GLN A 92 -0.46 11.32 24.70
C GLN A 92 0.00 11.66 23.28
N VAL A 93 -0.89 12.22 22.45
CA VAL A 93 -0.54 12.73 21.12
C VAL A 93 0.47 13.88 21.21
N ALA A 94 0.29 14.81 22.16
CA ALA A 94 1.23 15.91 22.40
C ALA A 94 2.61 15.42 22.91
N GLY A 95 2.68 14.20 23.46
CA GLY A 95 3.92 13.59 23.92
C GLY A 95 4.69 12.83 22.83
N LEU A 96 4.13 12.64 21.63
CA LEU A 96 4.81 11.94 20.54
C LEU A 96 5.95 12.78 19.95
N THR A 97 7.12 12.16 19.83
CA THR A 97 8.27 12.71 19.11
C THR A 97 8.23 12.36 17.62
N SER A 98 9.03 13.05 16.80
CA SER A 98 9.18 12.73 15.37
C SER A 98 9.65 11.30 15.12
N THR A 99 10.52 10.76 15.99
CA THR A 99 10.94 9.36 15.99
C THR A 99 9.75 8.41 16.22
N ASN A 100 8.83 8.77 17.12
CA ASN A 100 7.62 7.96 17.38
C ASN A 100 6.69 7.92 16.16
N ILE A 101 6.57 9.03 15.43
CA ILE A 101 5.75 9.11 14.22
C ILE A 101 6.37 8.30 13.08
N LEU A 102 7.68 8.41 12.88
CA LEU A 102 8.40 7.65 11.85
C LEU A 102 8.31 6.14 12.07
N ALA A 103 8.37 5.70 13.33
CA ALA A 103 8.21 4.30 13.72
C ALA A 103 6.81 3.74 13.40
N LEU A 104 5.75 4.56 13.49
CA LEU A 104 4.37 4.17 13.12
C LEU A 104 4.19 4.02 11.61
N THR A 105 5.03 4.69 10.81
CA THR A 105 4.99 4.65 9.35
C THR A 105 5.97 3.65 8.74
N ALA A 106 6.75 2.95 9.56
CA ALA A 106 7.75 1.98 9.12
C ALA A 106 7.10 0.65 8.70
N SER A 107 6.09 0.71 7.82
CA SER A 107 5.88 -0.39 6.89
C SER A 107 6.96 -0.26 5.82
N SER A 108 7.72 -1.32 5.57
CA SER A 108 8.64 -1.33 4.41
C SER A 108 7.86 -1.22 3.09
N ASP A 109 6.57 -1.60 3.12
CA ASP A 109 5.67 -1.56 1.99
C ASP A 109 4.61 -0.47 2.19
N GLN A 110 4.74 0.62 1.44
CA GLN A 110 3.74 1.68 1.38
C GLN A 110 2.79 1.42 0.20
N THR A 111 1.56 0.99 0.48
CA THR A 111 0.53 0.84 -0.55
C THR A 111 -0.11 2.19 -0.86
N ILE A 112 0.12 2.70 -2.07
CA ILE A 112 -0.54 3.91 -2.58
C ILE A 112 -1.76 3.51 -3.40
N THR A 113 -2.96 3.81 -2.92
CA THR A 113 -4.22 3.56 -3.64
C THR A 113 -4.85 4.84 -4.20
N GLY A 114 -5.54 4.70 -5.33
CA GLY A 114 -6.22 5.78 -6.03
C GLY A 114 -5.26 6.77 -6.69
N LYS A 115 -5.83 7.82 -7.31
CA LYS A 115 -5.05 8.90 -7.93
C LYS A 115 -4.31 9.70 -6.85
N LYS A 116 -2.99 9.82 -6.98
CA LYS A 116 -2.15 10.72 -6.16
C LYS A 116 -1.27 11.56 -7.08
N THR A 117 -1.18 12.85 -6.76
CA THR A 117 -0.28 13.78 -7.47
C THR A 117 0.94 14.03 -6.59
N LEU A 118 2.12 13.65 -7.09
CA LEU A 118 3.41 13.92 -6.45
C LEU A 118 4.06 15.11 -7.15
N THR A 119 4.13 16.27 -6.47
CA THR A 119 4.54 17.55 -7.09
C THR A 119 6.04 17.84 -6.96
N ASN A 120 6.72 17.20 -6.02
CA ASN A 120 8.15 17.36 -5.78
C ASN A 120 8.96 16.23 -6.46
N LYS A 121 10.29 16.31 -6.40
CA LYS A 121 11.18 15.28 -6.97
C LYS A 121 10.82 13.90 -6.42
N VAL A 122 10.44 12.99 -7.32
CA VAL A 122 10.26 11.57 -7.04
C VAL A 122 11.43 10.80 -7.65
N THR A 123 12.00 9.86 -6.91
CA THR A 123 12.96 8.89 -7.45
C THR A 123 12.32 7.52 -7.38
N LEU A 124 12.24 6.85 -8.52
CA LEU A 124 11.68 5.51 -8.64
C LEU A 124 12.81 4.57 -9.06
N GLN A 125 12.98 3.46 -8.35
CA GLN A 125 13.97 2.43 -8.66
C GLN A 125 13.23 1.10 -8.83
N ASN A 126 13.68 0.27 -9.78
CA ASN A 126 13.15 -1.09 -10.03
C ASN A 126 11.63 -1.15 -10.20
N MET A 127 11.03 -0.17 -10.91
CA MET A 127 9.59 -0.17 -11.17
C MET A 127 9.17 -1.42 -11.97
N ALA A 128 8.17 -2.12 -11.47
CA ALA A 128 7.46 -3.17 -12.20
C ALA A 128 6.07 -2.66 -12.60
N GLU A 129 5.66 -2.93 -13.83
CA GLU A 129 4.33 -2.59 -14.35
C GLU A 129 3.39 -3.80 -14.29
N LYS A 130 2.09 -3.55 -14.15
CA LYS A 130 1.09 -4.61 -14.08
C LYS A 130 0.83 -5.21 -15.47
N VAL A 131 1.04 -6.52 -15.58
CA VAL A 131 0.66 -7.32 -16.76
C VAL A 131 -0.57 -8.15 -16.43
N THR A 132 -1.53 -8.15 -17.36
CA THR A 132 -2.63 -9.12 -17.40
C THR A 132 -2.34 -10.13 -18.48
N ILE A 133 -2.24 -11.40 -18.11
CA ILE A 133 -2.11 -12.52 -19.05
C ILE A 133 -3.50 -13.11 -19.25
N SER A 134 -3.99 -13.11 -20.48
CA SER A 134 -5.34 -13.55 -20.83
C SER A 134 -5.30 -14.67 -21.88
N SER A 135 -6.11 -15.70 -21.68
CA SER A 135 -6.36 -16.73 -22.68
C SER A 135 -7.44 -16.32 -23.69
N THR A 136 -8.03 -15.13 -23.57
CA THR A 136 -8.99 -14.61 -24.55
C THR A 136 -8.25 -14.19 -25.83
N ALA A 137 -8.63 -14.83 -26.94
CA ALA A 137 -8.11 -14.47 -28.26
C ALA A 137 -8.58 -13.08 -28.68
N ALA A 138 -7.71 -12.33 -29.38
CA ALA A 138 -8.11 -11.08 -29.99
C ALA A 138 -9.10 -11.32 -31.14
N THR A 139 -10.25 -10.65 -31.08
CA THR A 139 -11.30 -10.65 -32.10
C THR A 139 -12.15 -9.39 -31.94
N ASP A 140 -12.82 -8.97 -33.01
CA ASP A 140 -13.82 -7.90 -33.01
C ASP A 140 -13.37 -6.62 -32.28
N THR A 141 -13.81 -6.42 -31.05
CA THR A 141 -13.32 -5.35 -30.17
C THR A 141 -12.67 -5.95 -28.93
N VAL A 142 -11.41 -5.61 -28.71
CA VAL A 142 -10.68 -5.92 -27.48
C VAL A 142 -10.73 -4.69 -26.58
N HIS A 143 -11.19 -4.85 -25.34
CA HIS A 143 -11.16 -3.79 -24.34
C HIS A 143 -9.85 -3.83 -23.55
N PHE A 144 -9.16 -2.71 -23.52
CA PHE A 144 -8.00 -2.50 -22.68
C PHE A 144 -8.38 -1.59 -21.51
N ASP A 145 -8.39 -2.14 -20.30
CA ASP A 145 -8.82 -1.45 -19.07
C ASP A 145 -7.62 -0.89 -18.30
N PHE A 146 -7.26 0.37 -18.58
CA PHE A 146 -6.06 1.05 -18.06
C PHE A 146 -5.98 1.07 -16.51
N LEU A 147 -7.11 1.04 -15.82
CA LEU A 147 -7.13 0.98 -14.35
C LEU A 147 -6.61 -0.34 -13.78
N THR A 148 -6.64 -1.40 -14.58
CA THR A 148 -6.34 -2.76 -14.10
C THR A 148 -5.02 -3.31 -14.64
N GLN A 149 -4.48 -2.71 -15.70
CA GLN A 149 -3.32 -3.22 -16.42
C GLN A 149 -2.59 -2.14 -17.23
N GLN A 150 -1.27 -2.30 -17.36
CA GLN A 150 -0.44 -1.52 -18.30
C GLN A 150 -0.06 -2.34 -19.54
N ILE A 151 -0.08 -3.66 -19.39
CA ILE A 151 0.20 -4.62 -20.47
C ILE A 151 -0.92 -5.66 -20.46
N LEU A 152 -1.48 -5.93 -21.64
CA LEU A 152 -2.39 -7.05 -21.88
C LEU A 152 -1.68 -8.05 -22.80
N TYR A 153 -1.53 -9.29 -22.37
CA TYR A 153 -0.97 -10.36 -23.19
C TYR A 153 -2.00 -11.44 -23.47
N SER A 154 -2.49 -11.48 -24.72
CA SER A 154 -3.37 -12.53 -25.22
C SER A 154 -2.55 -13.72 -25.70
N THR A 155 -2.60 -14.83 -24.96
CA THR A 155 -1.82 -16.05 -25.23
C THR A 155 -2.46 -16.96 -26.28
N SER A 156 -3.79 -16.90 -26.43
CA SER A 156 -4.48 -17.59 -27.51
C SER A 156 -4.28 -16.86 -28.84
N SER A 157 -4.12 -17.62 -29.92
CA SER A 157 -3.99 -17.06 -31.27
C SER A 157 -5.21 -16.20 -31.63
N ALA A 158 -4.96 -14.99 -32.13
CA ALA A 158 -6.02 -14.12 -32.64
C ALA A 158 -6.83 -14.81 -33.74
N ILE A 159 -8.15 -14.69 -33.66
CA ILE A 159 -9.10 -15.37 -34.57
C ILE A 159 -9.74 -14.42 -35.57
N GLY A 160 -9.74 -13.12 -35.29
CA GLY A 160 -10.24 -12.07 -36.17
C GLY A 160 -9.33 -10.86 -36.20
N ASN A 161 -9.42 -10.06 -37.26
CA ASN A 161 -8.91 -8.70 -37.20
C ASN A 161 -9.71 -7.94 -36.14
N PHE A 162 -9.06 -7.03 -35.43
CA PHE A 162 -9.65 -6.47 -34.22
C PHE A 162 -9.49 -4.95 -34.16
N THR A 163 -10.37 -4.34 -33.37
CA THR A 163 -10.27 -2.98 -32.86
C THR A 163 -9.78 -3.06 -31.43
N LEU A 164 -8.77 -2.26 -31.06
CA LEU A 164 -8.43 -2.08 -29.65
C LEU A 164 -9.18 -0.86 -29.13
N ASN A 165 -10.00 -1.04 -28.10
CA ASN A 165 -10.64 0.05 -27.38
C ASN A 165 -9.95 0.27 -26.04
N VAL A 166 -9.17 1.35 -25.92
CA VAL A 166 -8.52 1.74 -24.66
C VAL A 166 -9.48 2.58 -23.85
N ARG A 167 -9.73 2.19 -22.60
CA ARG A 167 -10.62 2.88 -21.67
C ARG A 167 -10.04 2.82 -20.26
N GLY A 168 -10.66 3.51 -19.30
CA GLY A 168 -10.33 3.33 -17.89
C GLY A 168 -10.72 1.95 -17.42
N ASP A 169 -12.03 1.66 -17.49
CA ASP A 169 -12.65 0.34 -17.34
C ASP A 169 -14.05 0.37 -18.00
N ALA A 170 -14.93 -0.58 -17.69
CA ALA A 170 -16.30 -0.63 -18.23
C ALA A 170 -17.20 0.55 -17.81
N THR A 171 -16.83 1.31 -16.78
CA THR A 171 -17.61 2.40 -16.17
C THR A 171 -16.89 3.75 -16.17
N THR A 172 -15.57 3.74 -16.29
CA THR A 172 -14.69 4.91 -16.19
C THR A 172 -13.99 5.12 -17.52
N SER A 173 -14.10 6.33 -18.08
CA SER A 173 -13.41 6.70 -19.31
C SER A 173 -11.93 6.99 -19.07
N LEU A 174 -11.06 6.69 -20.05
CA LEU A 174 -9.66 7.12 -20.04
C LEU A 174 -9.59 8.66 -20.01
N ASP A 175 -10.52 9.33 -20.70
CA ASP A 175 -10.67 10.79 -20.66
C ASP A 175 -10.81 11.31 -19.23
N SER A 176 -11.59 10.67 -18.37
CA SER A 176 -11.76 11.12 -16.98
C SER A 176 -10.53 10.86 -16.09
N LEU A 177 -9.69 9.90 -16.45
CA LEU A 177 -8.50 9.52 -15.70
C LEU A 177 -7.32 10.45 -15.96
N LEU A 178 -7.13 10.81 -17.24
CA LEU A 178 -6.02 11.67 -17.67
C LEU A 178 -6.41 13.15 -17.61
N GLU A 179 -5.50 13.97 -17.09
CA GLU A 179 -5.57 15.41 -17.25
C GLU A 179 -4.99 15.82 -18.62
N ASN A 180 -5.37 17.01 -19.10
CA ASN A 180 -4.75 17.57 -20.30
C ASN A 180 -3.24 17.68 -20.08
N ASN A 181 -2.47 17.35 -21.13
CA ASN A 181 -1.01 17.27 -21.12
C ASN A 181 -0.42 16.09 -20.34
N GLN A 182 -1.23 15.10 -19.96
CA GLN A 182 -0.75 13.82 -19.46
C GLN A 182 -0.71 12.76 -20.57
N GLN A 183 0.12 11.74 -20.36
CA GLN A 183 0.22 10.60 -21.26
C GLN A 183 -0.09 9.29 -20.54
N ALA A 184 -0.64 8.35 -21.29
CA ALA A 184 -0.68 6.93 -20.96
C ALA A 184 0.13 6.15 -22.00
N ILE A 185 0.87 5.14 -21.54
CA ILE A 185 1.49 4.15 -22.42
C ILE A 185 0.78 2.84 -22.16
N VAL A 186 0.33 2.18 -23.23
CA VAL A 186 -0.31 0.87 -23.15
C VAL A 186 0.36 -0.08 -24.13
N VAL A 187 0.50 -1.35 -23.72
CA VAL A 187 1.08 -2.41 -24.53
C VAL A 187 0.07 -3.54 -24.68
N PHE A 188 -0.19 -3.95 -25.92
CA PHE A 188 -1.01 -5.11 -26.22
C PHE A 188 -0.21 -6.15 -27.00
N ASP A 189 0.02 -7.30 -26.37
CA ASP A 189 0.72 -8.43 -26.97
C ASP A 189 -0.29 -9.43 -27.52
N VAL A 190 -0.20 -9.68 -28.83
CA VAL A 190 -1.15 -10.51 -29.56
C VAL A 190 -0.44 -11.74 -30.11
N THR A 191 -0.76 -12.90 -29.57
CA THR A 191 -0.30 -14.16 -30.17
C THR A 191 -1.02 -14.38 -31.51
N ASN A 192 -0.26 -14.68 -32.55
CA ASN A 192 -0.75 -14.97 -33.89
C ASN A 192 -0.36 -16.39 -34.32
N GLY A 193 -1.34 -17.13 -34.84
CA GLY A 193 -1.12 -18.44 -35.45
C GLY A 193 -0.61 -18.33 -36.88
N ALA A 194 -0.72 -19.43 -37.65
CA ALA A 194 -0.28 -19.44 -39.05
C ALA A 194 -1.03 -18.43 -39.94
N SER A 195 -2.31 -18.17 -39.63
CA SER A 195 -3.12 -17.12 -40.26
C SER A 195 -3.17 -15.88 -39.37
N ALA A 196 -2.19 -14.99 -39.52
CA ALA A 196 -2.07 -13.81 -38.68
C ALA A 196 -3.24 -12.84 -38.83
N LYS A 197 -3.58 -12.19 -37.72
CA LYS A 197 -4.54 -11.09 -37.62
C LYS A 197 -3.84 -9.83 -37.14
N TYR A 198 -4.48 -8.71 -37.37
CA TYR A 198 -3.92 -7.41 -37.04
C TYR A 198 -4.98 -6.44 -36.56
N LEU A 199 -4.48 -5.40 -35.89
CA LEU A 199 -5.28 -4.26 -35.50
C LEU A 199 -5.74 -3.48 -36.73
N THR A 200 -7.04 -3.27 -36.85
CA THR A 200 -7.67 -2.52 -37.94
C THR A 200 -8.12 -1.12 -37.53
N ALA A 201 -8.40 -0.93 -36.24
CA ALA A 201 -8.75 0.38 -35.68
C ALA A 201 -8.29 0.49 -34.22
N LEU A 202 -8.05 1.73 -33.80
CA LEU A 202 -7.90 2.11 -32.40
C LEU A 202 -9.07 3.01 -32.03
N THR A 203 -9.70 2.72 -30.90
CA THR A 203 -10.64 3.63 -30.25
C THR A 203 -10.16 3.96 -28.85
N ILE A 204 -10.48 5.15 -28.38
CA ILE A 204 -10.35 5.55 -26.97
C ILE A 204 -11.73 5.92 -26.47
N ASP A 205 -12.19 5.25 -25.43
CA ASP A 205 -13.55 5.42 -24.90
C ASP A 205 -14.61 5.30 -26.00
N SER A 206 -14.43 4.33 -26.90
CA SER A 206 -15.25 4.07 -28.10
C SER A 206 -15.21 5.16 -29.18
N ASN A 207 -14.43 6.23 -29.01
CA ASN A 207 -14.20 7.24 -30.05
C ASN A 207 -13.05 6.82 -30.96
N ALA A 208 -13.23 6.94 -32.27
CA ALA A 208 -12.22 6.57 -33.25
C ALA A 208 -10.96 7.46 -33.14
N ILE A 209 -9.79 6.82 -33.18
CA ILE A 209 -8.49 7.48 -33.17
C ILE A 209 -7.73 7.09 -34.43
N THR A 210 -7.08 8.07 -35.05
CA THR A 210 -6.11 7.84 -36.13
C THR A 210 -4.69 7.96 -35.56
N PRO A 211 -3.99 6.85 -35.28
CA PRO A 211 -2.65 6.91 -34.72
C PRO A 211 -1.62 7.38 -35.75
N LYS A 212 -0.57 8.06 -35.28
CA LYS A 212 0.66 8.29 -36.03
C LYS A 212 1.54 7.05 -35.89
N TRP A 213 1.52 6.20 -36.91
CA TRP A 213 2.30 4.97 -36.93
C TRP A 213 3.78 5.24 -37.16
N GLN A 214 4.64 4.52 -36.44
CA GLN A 214 6.06 4.43 -36.76
C GLN A 214 6.22 3.95 -38.21
N GLY A 215 7.05 4.63 -39.00
CA GLY A 215 7.17 4.36 -40.44
C GLY A 215 6.05 4.94 -41.29
N GLY A 216 5.04 5.60 -40.70
CA GLY A 216 4.06 6.43 -41.40
C GLY A 216 2.84 5.69 -41.97
N SER A 217 2.72 4.38 -41.77
CA SER A 217 1.59 3.59 -42.28
C SER A 217 1.04 2.63 -41.23
N ALA A 218 -0.29 2.50 -41.20
CA ALA A 218 -0.97 1.54 -40.34
C ALA A 218 -0.71 0.09 -40.79
N PRO A 219 -0.76 -0.89 -39.88
CA PRO A 219 -0.67 -2.30 -40.24
C PRO A 219 -1.75 -2.70 -41.25
N THR A 220 -1.34 -3.36 -42.33
CA THR A 220 -2.26 -3.98 -43.32
C THR A 220 -2.24 -5.50 -43.25
N ALA A 221 -1.42 -6.08 -42.37
CA ALA A 221 -1.28 -7.50 -42.10
C ALA A 221 -0.68 -7.71 -40.70
N GLY A 222 -0.87 -8.90 -40.13
CA GLY A 222 -0.18 -9.34 -38.92
C GLY A 222 1.00 -10.26 -39.26
N ASN A 223 1.74 -10.71 -38.25
CA ASN A 223 2.85 -11.63 -38.42
C ASN A 223 2.47 -13.06 -38.00
N ALA A 224 2.64 -14.02 -38.93
CA ALA A 224 2.27 -15.41 -38.67
C ALA A 224 3.23 -16.08 -37.68
N SER A 225 2.68 -16.95 -36.83
CA SER A 225 3.43 -17.75 -35.85
C SER A 225 4.36 -16.89 -34.99
N SER A 226 3.81 -15.82 -34.41
CA SER A 226 4.58 -14.85 -33.64
C SER A 226 3.70 -14.13 -32.62
N VAL A 227 4.31 -13.40 -31.71
CA VAL A 227 3.64 -12.38 -30.90
C VAL A 227 3.86 -11.03 -31.55
N ASP A 228 2.77 -10.37 -31.91
CA ASP A 228 2.77 -8.98 -32.34
C ASP A 228 2.54 -8.08 -31.13
N THR A 229 3.56 -7.31 -30.76
CA THR A 229 3.49 -6.33 -29.67
C THR A 229 3.13 -4.96 -30.23
N TYR A 230 1.95 -4.47 -29.87
CA TYR A 230 1.50 -3.11 -30.15
C TYR A 230 1.82 -2.21 -28.96
N VAL A 231 2.48 -1.07 -29.21
CA VAL A 231 2.73 -0.05 -28.20
C VAL A 231 2.04 1.24 -28.63
N PHE A 232 1.23 1.80 -27.75
CA PHE A 232 0.54 3.08 -27.98
C PHE A 232 0.94 4.09 -26.91
N ARG A 233 1.54 5.20 -27.35
CA ARG A 233 1.75 6.40 -26.53
C ARG A 233 0.59 7.35 -26.77
N ILE A 234 -0.28 7.50 -25.79
CA ILE A 234 -1.51 8.29 -25.85
C ILE A 234 -1.29 9.58 -25.06
N ILE A 235 -1.38 10.74 -25.71
CA ILE A 235 -1.28 12.06 -25.07
C ILE A 235 -2.66 12.70 -25.11
N LYS A 236 -3.20 13.06 -23.94
CA LYS A 236 -4.43 13.85 -23.86
C LYS A 236 -4.10 15.31 -24.13
N THR A 237 -4.68 15.87 -25.20
CA THR A 237 -4.40 17.25 -25.65
C THR A 237 -5.53 18.22 -25.30
N ALA A 238 -6.76 17.72 -25.18
CA ALA A 238 -7.93 18.42 -24.66
C ALA A 238 -8.97 17.39 -24.19
N THR A 239 -10.14 17.85 -23.72
CA THR A 239 -11.27 16.97 -23.38
C THR A 239 -11.61 16.06 -24.55
N ALA A 240 -11.65 14.76 -24.30
CA ALA A 240 -11.88 13.69 -25.26
C ALA A 240 -11.02 13.77 -26.54
N THR A 241 -9.87 14.44 -26.49
CA THR A 241 -9.02 14.69 -27.65
C THR A 241 -7.60 14.18 -27.40
N PHE A 242 -7.18 13.20 -28.20
CA PHE A 242 -5.92 12.49 -28.01
C PHE A 242 -5.03 12.53 -29.25
N THR A 243 -3.73 12.72 -29.03
CA THR A 243 -2.70 12.42 -30.03
C THR A 243 -2.07 11.08 -29.68
N VAL A 244 -2.06 10.14 -30.61
CA VAL A 244 -1.51 8.79 -30.39
C VAL A 244 -0.36 8.51 -31.34
N MET A 245 0.77 8.04 -30.80
CA MET A 245 1.86 7.46 -31.56
C MET A 245 1.86 5.95 -31.34
N ALA A 246 1.99 5.18 -32.42
CA ALA A 246 1.81 3.74 -32.38
C ALA A 246 2.97 3.01 -33.09
N SER A 247 3.33 1.84 -32.58
CA SER A 247 4.27 0.92 -33.22
C SER A 247 3.79 -0.51 -33.07
N ILE A 248 4.17 -1.37 -34.01
CA ILE A 248 4.02 -2.83 -33.94
C ILE A 248 5.40 -3.46 -34.08
N THR A 249 5.73 -4.42 -33.23
CA THR A 249 6.97 -5.20 -33.31
C THR A 249 6.63 -6.69 -33.29
N LYS A 250 7.28 -7.46 -34.16
CA LYS A 250 7.17 -8.91 -34.21
C LYS A 250 8.17 -9.56 -33.26
N PHE A 251 7.72 -10.51 -32.46
CA PHE A 251 8.55 -11.42 -31.66
C PHE A 251 8.25 -12.88 -32.04
N ALA A 252 9.28 -13.64 -32.42
CA ALA A 252 9.16 -15.03 -32.90
C ALA A 252 9.46 -16.05 -31.80
#